data_AF-A0A2G4SJR4-F1
#
_entry.id   AF-A0A2G4SJR4-F1
#
_cell.length_a   1.000
_cell.length_b   1.000
_cell.length_c   1.000
_cell.angle_alpha   90.00
_cell.angle_beta   90.00
_cell.angle_gamma   90.00
#
_symmetry.space_group_name_H-M   'P 1'
#
loop_
_entity.id
_entity.type
_entity.pdbx_description
1 polymer ?
#
loop_
_entity_poly.entity_id
_entity_poly.type
_entity_poly.pdbx_seq_one_letter_code
_entity_poly.pdbx_strand_id
1 'polypeptide(L)'
;MRPPEPVALSSDFRLLFPSLRPFLSKDREHLLYLLYQAMDALPKNLSTVVINPETAMHIPLGSTVNPIWAFPLCPSILKLPASSAYIIDSEFHFTRPRSNIEIAQSPRLVKMFLKAVRDGYLQLVPFFLRTCIAQSLARLASSAYIPVLHHNIDVSRFIKACTLVPSGKDISSKGFRKLYRSPTPESLSSLSSTKLLPFWCFSIHLQARTVWYQALHDKLATCSPLFKLLPEFVDSPQCTFCNIYAVEGIAHSLYNCPPKLLVWKELWPTLFSSQFSAPLLKRALFKLESADSSVENEILPAAGIASILLSILCAHFNLVFNY
;
A
#
# COMPACT_ATOMS: atom_id res chain seq x y z
N MET A 1 -16.02 12.12 -38.17
CA MET A 1 -15.81 10.87 -37.41
C MET A 1 -15.60 11.22 -35.95
N ARG A 2 -16.51 10.80 -35.05
CA ARG A 2 -16.27 10.90 -33.60
C ARG A 2 -15.02 10.08 -33.25
N PRO A 3 -14.12 10.58 -32.39
CA PRO A 3 -13.09 9.73 -31.81
C PRO A 3 -13.79 8.56 -31.09
N PRO A 4 -13.26 7.33 -31.16
CA PRO A 4 -13.80 6.23 -30.38
C PRO A 4 -13.82 6.64 -28.91
N GLU A 5 -14.95 6.42 -28.24
CA GLU A 5 -15.05 6.65 -26.79
C GLU A 5 -13.90 5.91 -26.08
N PRO A 6 -13.27 6.52 -25.08
CA PRO A 6 -12.21 5.85 -24.33
C PRO A 6 -12.83 4.64 -23.64
N VAL A 7 -12.53 3.45 -24.16
CA VAL A 7 -12.81 2.18 -23.48
C VAL A 7 -12.30 2.36 -22.06
N ALA A 8 -13.21 2.32 -21.08
CA ALA A 8 -12.85 2.45 -19.68
C ALA A 8 -11.90 1.30 -19.33
N LEU A 9 -10.60 1.60 -19.31
CA LEU A 9 -9.56 0.66 -18.90
C LEU A 9 -9.95 0.13 -17.52
N SER A 10 -9.96 -1.20 -17.36
CA SER A 10 -10.28 -1.81 -16.08
C SER A 10 -9.36 -1.26 -14.98
N SER A 11 -9.86 -1.20 -13.74
CA SER A 11 -9.10 -0.78 -12.56
C SER A 11 -7.75 -1.48 -12.44
N ASP A 12 -7.66 -2.70 -12.96
CA ASP A 12 -6.48 -3.57 -12.90
C ASP A 12 -5.30 -3.01 -13.70
N PHE A 13 -5.55 -2.35 -14.84
CA PHE A 13 -4.49 -1.68 -15.61
C PHE A 13 -3.80 -0.57 -14.79
N ARG A 14 -4.57 0.19 -13.99
CA ARG A 14 -4.03 1.27 -13.15
C ARG A 14 -3.23 0.73 -11.97
N LEU A 15 -3.59 -0.45 -11.46
CA LEU A 15 -2.83 -1.15 -10.43
C LEU A 15 -1.49 -1.64 -10.96
N LEU A 16 -1.46 -2.21 -12.18
CA LEU A 16 -0.27 -2.82 -12.77
C LEU A 16 0.73 -1.81 -13.35
N PHE A 17 0.23 -0.74 -13.99
CA PHE A 17 1.06 0.23 -14.73
C PHE A 17 1.08 1.61 -14.04
N PRO A 18 2.20 2.01 -13.42
CA PRO A 18 2.29 3.25 -12.65
C PRO A 18 1.97 4.52 -13.44
N SER A 19 2.24 4.53 -14.75
CA SER A 19 1.99 5.67 -15.63
C SER A 19 0.49 5.97 -15.86
N LEU A 20 -0.38 5.01 -15.56
CA LEU A 20 -1.85 5.15 -15.66
C LEU A 20 -2.51 5.65 -14.37
N ARG A 21 -1.75 5.81 -13.29
CA ARG A 21 -2.32 6.22 -11.99
C ARG A 21 -2.63 7.72 -11.95
N PRO A 22 -3.75 8.12 -11.34
CA PRO A 22 -4.10 9.53 -11.20
C PRO A 22 -3.06 10.28 -10.36
N PHE A 23 -2.88 11.57 -10.63
CA PHE A 23 -1.85 12.40 -10.00
C PHE A 23 -2.01 12.44 -8.46
N LEU A 24 -3.24 12.48 -7.97
CA LEU A 24 -3.59 12.47 -6.54
C LEU A 24 -3.11 11.21 -5.80
N SER A 25 -2.92 10.10 -6.52
CA SER A 25 -2.43 8.85 -5.91
C SER A 25 -0.93 8.86 -5.64
N LYS A 26 -0.20 9.89 -6.09
CA LYS A 26 1.22 10.09 -5.79
C LYS A 26 1.45 10.90 -4.52
N ASP A 27 0.38 11.48 -3.97
CA ASP A 27 0.41 12.15 -2.67
C ASP A 27 0.58 11.11 -1.57
N ARG A 28 1.52 11.35 -0.64
CA ARG A 28 1.79 10.46 0.49
C ARG A 28 0.60 10.34 1.43
N GLU A 29 -0.27 11.34 1.46
CA GLU A 29 -1.48 11.38 2.28
C GLU A 29 -2.65 10.58 1.68
N HIS A 30 -2.55 10.20 0.39
CA HIS A 30 -3.62 9.48 -0.29
C HIS A 30 -3.68 8.02 0.17
N LEU A 31 -4.89 7.53 0.48
CA LEU A 31 -5.13 6.17 1.00
C LEU A 31 -4.53 5.04 0.14
N LEU A 32 -4.46 5.26 -1.17
CA LEU A 32 -3.89 4.28 -2.12
C LEU A 32 -2.37 4.39 -2.30
N TYR A 33 -1.70 5.39 -1.75
CA TYR A 33 -0.26 5.60 -1.93
C TYR A 33 0.56 4.39 -1.50
N LEU A 34 0.34 3.92 -0.28
CA LEU A 34 1.03 2.74 0.27
C LEU A 34 0.69 1.46 -0.53
N LEU A 35 -0.56 1.32 -0.99
CA LEU A 35 -0.95 0.20 -1.83
C LEU A 35 -0.18 0.21 -3.16
N TYR A 36 -0.11 1.36 -3.81
CA TYR A 36 0.60 1.50 -5.08
C TYR A 36 2.11 1.31 -4.95
N GLN A 37 2.71 1.82 -3.87
CA GLN A 37 4.12 1.54 -3.56
C GLN A 37 4.36 0.05 -3.33
N ALA A 38 3.50 -0.61 -2.55
CA ALA A 38 3.61 -2.04 -2.31
C ALA A 38 3.50 -2.83 -3.63
N MET A 39 2.53 -2.47 -4.49
CA MET A 39 2.35 -3.09 -5.81
C MET A 39 3.53 -2.89 -6.76
N ASP A 40 4.23 -1.75 -6.67
CA ASP A 40 5.42 -1.47 -7.48
C ASP A 40 6.66 -2.20 -6.99
N ALA A 41 6.75 -2.44 -5.68
CA ALA A 41 7.84 -3.18 -5.06
C ALA A 41 7.75 -4.70 -5.30
N LEU A 42 6.61 -5.21 -5.78
CA LEU A 42 6.46 -6.63 -6.08
C LEU A 42 7.42 -7.06 -7.20
N PRO A 43 8.10 -8.22 -7.07
CA PRO A 43 8.88 -8.77 -8.16
C PRO A 43 7.94 -9.15 -9.31
N LYS A 44 8.16 -8.53 -10.48
CA LYS A 44 7.37 -8.73 -11.70
C LYS A 44 8.21 -9.49 -12.72
N ASN A 45 7.91 -10.76 -12.96
CA ASN A 45 8.51 -11.51 -14.07
C ASN A 45 7.60 -11.42 -15.31
N LEU A 46 7.73 -10.33 -16.06
CA LEU A 46 6.89 -10.09 -17.25
C LEU A 46 7.43 -10.73 -18.53
N SER A 47 8.63 -11.33 -18.51
CA SER A 47 9.22 -11.93 -19.72
C SER A 47 8.48 -13.18 -20.18
N THR A 48 7.75 -13.86 -19.29
CA THR A 48 6.96 -15.05 -19.59
C THR A 48 5.54 -14.73 -20.04
N VAL A 49 5.10 -13.49 -19.90
CA VAL A 49 3.73 -13.07 -20.22
C VAL A 49 3.52 -13.05 -21.73
N VAL A 50 2.44 -13.68 -22.18
CA VAL A 50 1.98 -13.63 -23.58
C VAL A 50 0.63 -12.93 -23.61
N ILE A 51 0.50 -11.90 -24.44
CA ILE A 51 -0.75 -11.13 -24.62
C ILE A 51 -1.19 -11.14 -26.08
N ASN A 52 -2.46 -10.82 -26.32
CA ASN A 52 -2.95 -10.53 -27.67
C ASN A 52 -2.68 -9.07 -28.08
N PRO A 53 -2.71 -8.76 -29.40
CA PRO A 53 -2.57 -7.41 -29.92
C PRO A 53 -3.54 -6.39 -29.31
N GLU A 54 -4.78 -6.79 -29.01
CA GLU A 54 -5.82 -5.92 -28.46
C GLU A 54 -5.44 -5.44 -27.07
N THR A 55 -5.03 -6.35 -26.18
CA THR A 55 -4.53 -5.98 -24.85
C THR A 55 -3.29 -5.09 -24.96
N ALA A 56 -2.41 -5.37 -25.92
CA ALA A 56 -1.18 -4.59 -26.13
C ALA A 56 -1.47 -3.12 -26.44
N MET A 57 -2.51 -2.82 -27.22
CA MET A 57 -2.90 -1.45 -27.60
C MET A 57 -3.30 -0.56 -26.41
N HIS A 58 -3.66 -1.18 -25.29
CA HIS A 58 -4.06 -0.50 -24.05
C HIS A 58 -2.91 -0.25 -23.07
N ILE A 59 -1.73 -0.85 -23.32
CA ILE A 59 -0.56 -0.72 -22.45
C ILE A 59 0.14 0.63 -22.73
N PRO A 60 0.60 1.35 -21.70
CA PRO A 60 1.39 2.57 -21.89
C PRO A 60 2.73 2.26 -22.55
N LEU A 61 3.18 3.13 -23.47
CA LEU A 61 4.48 2.99 -24.14
C LEU A 61 5.65 2.88 -23.16
N GLY A 62 5.58 3.54 -22.01
CA GLY A 62 6.63 3.43 -21.00
C GLY A 62 6.77 2.04 -20.38
N SER A 63 5.75 1.20 -20.52
CA SER A 63 5.76 -0.19 -20.04
C SER A 63 6.07 -1.19 -21.15
N THR A 64 6.11 -0.77 -22.43
CA THR A 64 6.43 -1.63 -23.57
C THR A 64 7.89 -1.60 -23.96
N VAL A 65 8.71 -0.77 -23.31
CA VAL A 65 10.14 -0.63 -23.60
C VAL A 65 11.00 -0.69 -22.36
N ASN A 66 12.22 -1.19 -22.54
CA ASN A 66 13.35 -0.97 -21.65
C ASN A 66 14.30 0.02 -22.35
N PRO A 67 14.64 1.16 -21.73
CA PRO A 67 15.64 2.06 -22.29
C PRO A 67 17.01 1.37 -22.30
N ILE A 68 17.66 1.36 -23.46
CA ILE A 68 19.06 0.92 -23.58
C ILE A 68 19.91 2.18 -23.35
N TRP A 69 20.73 2.14 -22.30
CA TRP A 69 21.46 3.31 -21.78
C TRP A 69 20.53 4.39 -21.22
N ALA A 70 21.09 5.44 -20.59
CA ALA A 70 20.34 6.52 -19.95
C ALA A 70 19.63 7.45 -20.95
N PHE A 71 18.99 6.90 -21.98
CA PHE A 71 18.25 7.64 -22.99
C PHE A 71 17.06 8.36 -22.34
N PRO A 72 17.02 9.70 -22.35
CA PRO A 72 15.97 10.45 -21.66
C PRO A 72 14.68 10.40 -22.49
N LEU A 73 13.75 9.54 -22.10
CA LEU A 73 12.40 9.57 -22.64
C LEU A 73 11.58 10.65 -21.93
N CYS A 74 10.94 11.53 -22.71
CA CYS A 74 10.01 12.51 -22.17
C CYS A 74 8.89 11.81 -21.36
N PRO A 75 8.60 12.24 -20.11
CA PRO A 75 7.57 11.62 -19.28
C PRO A 75 6.18 11.54 -19.94
N SER A 76 5.88 12.47 -20.84
CA SER A 76 4.64 12.47 -21.63
C SER A 76 4.54 11.28 -22.58
N ILE A 77 5.65 10.81 -23.16
CA ILE A 77 5.67 9.63 -24.04
C ILE A 77 5.30 8.38 -23.25
N LEU A 78 5.80 8.25 -22.03
CA LEU A 78 5.62 7.06 -21.19
C LEU A 78 4.15 6.80 -20.84
N LYS A 79 3.31 7.85 -20.90
CA LYS A 79 1.87 7.79 -20.61
C LYS A 79 1.01 7.53 -21.85
N LEU A 80 1.55 7.73 -23.06
CA LEU A 80 0.79 7.48 -24.28
C LEU A 80 0.48 5.98 -24.39
N PRO A 81 -0.74 5.59 -24.80
CA PRO A 81 -1.05 4.19 -25.05
C PRO A 81 -0.28 3.69 -26.28
N ALA A 82 -0.02 2.38 -26.34
CA ALA A 82 0.64 1.77 -27.47
C ALA A 82 -0.12 1.98 -28.79
N SER A 83 -1.45 2.10 -28.73
CA SER A 83 -2.30 2.46 -29.89
C SER A 83 -1.96 3.80 -30.55
N SER A 84 -1.28 4.71 -29.84
CA SER A 84 -0.78 5.96 -30.43
C SER A 84 0.38 5.73 -31.40
N ALA A 85 1.19 4.68 -31.20
CA ALA A 85 2.40 4.38 -31.99
C ALA A 85 2.29 3.13 -32.86
N TYR A 86 1.43 2.18 -32.49
CA TYR A 86 1.22 0.92 -33.18
C TYR A 86 -0.24 0.78 -33.62
N ILE A 87 -0.45 -0.09 -34.60
CA ILE A 87 -1.77 -0.47 -35.13
C ILE A 87 -1.79 -1.98 -35.34
N ILE A 88 -2.97 -2.59 -35.18
CA ILE A 88 -3.18 -4.00 -35.46
C ILE A 88 -3.38 -4.15 -36.97
N ASP A 89 -2.60 -5.02 -37.59
CA ASP A 89 -2.78 -5.39 -38.98
C ASP A 89 -4.07 -6.21 -39.14
N SER A 90 -4.95 -5.79 -40.06
CA SER A 90 -6.27 -6.40 -40.24
C SER A 90 -6.22 -7.78 -40.90
N GLU A 91 -5.15 -8.09 -41.63
CA GLU A 91 -5.03 -9.34 -42.38
C GLU A 91 -4.37 -10.43 -41.51
N PHE A 92 -3.31 -10.06 -40.79
CA PHE A 92 -2.47 -11.02 -40.06
C PHE A 92 -2.57 -10.92 -38.53
N HIS A 93 -3.38 -9.99 -38.01
CA HIS A 93 -3.63 -9.79 -36.58
C HIS A 93 -2.35 -9.76 -35.72
N PHE A 94 -1.34 -9.03 -36.19
CA PHE A 94 -0.15 -8.67 -35.39
C PHE A 94 -0.03 -7.15 -35.30
N THR A 95 0.73 -6.66 -34.32
CA THR A 95 0.94 -5.23 -34.11
C THR A 95 2.10 -4.74 -34.97
N ARG A 96 1.86 -3.73 -35.80
CA ARG A 96 2.90 -3.04 -36.57
C ARG A 96 3.02 -1.58 -36.17
N PRO A 97 4.20 -0.95 -36.31
CA PRO A 97 4.33 0.49 -36.16
C PRO A 97 3.39 1.23 -37.12
N ARG A 98 2.81 2.34 -36.66
CA ARG A 98 2.08 3.26 -37.52
C ARG A 98 3.02 3.96 -38.49
N SER A 99 2.60 4.11 -39.73
CA SER A 99 3.22 4.99 -40.72
C SER A 99 3.01 6.46 -40.35
N ASN A 100 3.79 7.36 -40.97
CA ASN A 100 3.72 8.79 -40.68
C ASN A 100 2.34 9.42 -40.88
N ILE A 101 1.52 8.85 -41.76
CA ILE A 101 0.16 9.33 -42.10
C ILE A 101 -0.87 8.79 -41.08
N GLU A 102 -0.64 7.61 -40.52
CA GLU A 102 -1.52 6.96 -39.54
C GLU A 102 -1.37 7.53 -38.11
N ILE A 103 -0.34 8.34 -37.84
CA ILE A 103 -0.07 8.94 -36.53
C ILE A 103 -0.91 10.21 -36.36
N ALA A 104 -2.03 10.09 -35.67
CA ALA A 104 -2.90 11.23 -35.35
C ALA A 104 -2.56 11.92 -34.02
N GLN A 105 -2.25 11.15 -32.98
CA GLN A 105 -2.06 11.67 -31.63
C GLN A 105 -0.58 11.97 -31.35
N SER A 106 -0.30 13.18 -30.84
CA SER A 106 1.05 13.60 -30.41
C SER A 106 2.17 13.24 -31.40
N PRO A 107 2.06 13.63 -32.69
CA PRO A 107 2.87 13.08 -33.77
C PRO A 107 4.38 13.27 -33.56
N ARG A 108 4.81 14.38 -32.97
CA ARG A 108 6.23 14.61 -32.64
C ARG A 108 6.75 13.59 -31.64
N LEU A 109 6.00 13.36 -30.57
CA LEU A 109 6.37 12.44 -29.49
C LEU A 109 6.37 10.98 -29.97
N VAL A 110 5.34 10.58 -30.72
CA VAL A 110 5.23 9.23 -31.29
C VAL A 110 6.34 8.95 -32.30
N LYS A 111 6.63 9.90 -33.20
CA LYS A 111 7.72 9.76 -34.18
C LYS A 111 9.08 9.65 -33.49
N MET A 112 9.31 10.45 -32.44
CA MET A 112 10.53 10.37 -31.65
C MET A 112 10.68 8.99 -30.98
N PHE A 113 9.60 8.48 -30.38
CA PHE A 113 9.58 7.15 -29.79
C PHE A 113 9.87 6.05 -30.82
N LEU A 114 9.17 6.03 -31.96
CA LEU A 114 9.37 5.02 -33.01
C LEU A 114 10.76 5.11 -33.64
N LYS A 115 11.32 6.32 -33.76
CA LYS A 115 12.71 6.52 -34.18
C LYS A 115 13.68 5.92 -33.16
N ALA A 116 13.48 6.19 -31.87
CA ALA A 116 14.33 5.65 -30.82
C ALA A 116 14.30 4.11 -30.74
N VAL A 117 13.14 3.48 -30.99
CA VAL A 117 13.04 2.01 -31.11
C VAL A 117 13.81 1.50 -32.34
N ARG A 118 13.65 2.15 -33.49
CA ARG A 118 14.31 1.77 -34.76
C ARG A 118 15.82 1.91 -34.69
N ASP A 119 16.30 2.99 -34.08
CA ASP A 119 17.72 3.31 -33.94
C ASP A 119 18.38 2.49 -32.81
N GLY A 120 17.62 1.64 -32.11
CA GLY A 120 18.14 0.74 -31.07
C GLY A 120 18.35 1.39 -29.70
N TYR A 121 17.92 2.63 -29.50
CA TYR A 121 17.97 3.30 -28.19
C TYR A 121 16.92 2.74 -27.21
N LEU A 122 15.83 2.16 -27.71
CA LEU A 122 14.78 1.55 -26.90
C LEU A 122 14.54 0.10 -27.34
N GLN A 123 14.58 -0.82 -26.39
CA GLN A 123 14.26 -2.22 -26.65
C GLN A 123 12.80 -2.50 -26.28
N LEU A 124 12.04 -3.09 -27.20
CA LEU A 124 10.72 -3.60 -26.86
C LEU A 124 10.83 -4.75 -25.86
N VAL A 125 10.01 -4.71 -24.81
CA VAL A 125 9.93 -5.80 -23.82
C VAL A 125 9.35 -7.07 -24.46
N PRO A 126 9.72 -8.28 -23.99
CA PRO A 126 9.35 -9.53 -24.65
C PRO A 126 7.85 -9.73 -24.87
N PHE A 127 7.00 -9.39 -23.89
CA PHE A 127 5.55 -9.57 -24.02
C PHE A 127 4.94 -8.70 -25.12
N PHE A 128 5.47 -7.50 -25.36
CA PHE A 128 5.01 -6.60 -26.42
C PHE A 128 5.62 -6.97 -27.76
N LEU A 129 6.90 -7.35 -27.79
CA LEU A 129 7.55 -7.81 -29.02
C LEU A 129 6.82 -9.01 -29.65
N ARG A 130 6.31 -9.94 -28.82
CA ARG A 130 5.51 -11.09 -29.27
C ARG A 130 4.24 -10.69 -30.02
N THR A 131 3.67 -9.51 -29.78
CA THR A 131 2.49 -9.06 -30.52
C THR A 131 2.86 -8.58 -31.91
N CYS A 132 4.13 -8.21 -32.14
CA CYS A 132 4.64 -7.80 -33.44
C CYS A 132 5.00 -8.97 -34.37
N ILE A 133 4.96 -10.20 -33.87
CA ILE A 133 5.26 -11.41 -34.65
C ILE A 133 3.94 -12.02 -35.10
N ALA A 134 3.80 -12.30 -36.40
CA ALA A 134 2.64 -12.98 -36.95
C ALA A 134 2.42 -14.32 -36.23
N GLN A 135 1.17 -14.65 -35.95
CA GLN A 135 0.82 -15.84 -35.14
C GLN A 135 1.37 -17.15 -35.75
N SER A 136 1.41 -17.23 -37.09
CA SER A 136 1.99 -18.35 -37.83
C SER A 136 3.49 -18.55 -37.58
N LEU A 137 4.20 -17.49 -37.18
CA LEU A 137 5.64 -17.48 -36.93
C LEU A 137 5.99 -17.58 -35.43
N ALA A 138 4.99 -17.64 -34.52
CA ALA A 138 5.22 -17.65 -33.08
C ALA A 138 6.13 -18.81 -32.60
N ARG A 139 6.10 -19.95 -33.29
CA ARG A 139 6.96 -21.12 -33.01
C ARG A 139 8.42 -20.92 -33.43
N LEU A 140 8.69 -20.00 -34.35
CA LEU A 140 10.02 -19.70 -34.88
C LEU A 140 10.71 -18.55 -34.13
N ALA A 141 10.00 -17.88 -33.22
CA ALA A 141 10.59 -16.83 -32.40
C ALA A 141 11.70 -17.38 -31.49
N SER A 142 12.71 -16.55 -31.18
CA SER A 142 13.83 -16.91 -30.28
C SER A 142 13.39 -17.43 -28.92
N SER A 143 12.16 -17.10 -28.50
CA SER A 143 11.48 -17.72 -27.39
C SER A 143 10.09 -18.12 -27.84
N ALA A 144 9.97 -19.34 -28.38
CA ALA A 144 8.71 -19.88 -28.89
C ALA A 144 7.60 -19.77 -27.83
N TYR A 145 6.39 -19.41 -28.29
CA TYR A 145 5.25 -19.18 -27.42
C TYR A 145 3.94 -19.59 -28.10
N ILE A 146 2.89 -19.78 -27.30
CA ILE A 146 1.54 -20.06 -27.79
C ILE A 146 0.80 -18.73 -27.90
N PRO A 147 0.42 -18.27 -29.11
CA PRO A 147 -0.28 -17.01 -29.28
C PRO A 147 -1.68 -17.07 -28.66
N VAL A 148 -2.15 -15.93 -28.16
CA VAL A 148 -3.51 -15.78 -27.63
C VAL A 148 -4.45 -15.51 -28.81
N LEU A 149 -5.37 -16.45 -29.08
CA LEU A 149 -6.23 -16.41 -30.27
C LEU A 149 -7.51 -15.59 -30.09
N HIS A 150 -7.94 -15.32 -28.85
CA HIS A 150 -9.11 -14.49 -28.61
C HIS A 150 -8.75 -13.00 -28.73
N HIS A 151 -9.72 -12.17 -29.12
CA HIS A 151 -9.55 -10.71 -29.24
C HIS A 151 -9.96 -9.94 -27.97
N ASN A 152 -10.43 -10.65 -26.94
CA ASN A 152 -10.83 -10.03 -25.67
C ASN A 152 -9.61 -9.43 -24.96
N ILE A 153 -9.77 -8.23 -24.40
CA ILE A 153 -8.76 -7.60 -23.54
C ILE A 153 -8.65 -8.41 -22.25
N ASP A 154 -7.46 -8.94 -21.95
CA ASP A 154 -7.23 -9.82 -20.80
C ASP A 154 -5.93 -9.45 -20.06
N VAL A 155 -6.10 -8.90 -18.86
CA VAL A 155 -5.01 -8.53 -17.94
C VAL A 155 -4.66 -9.61 -16.92
N SER A 156 -5.44 -10.70 -16.85
CA SER A 156 -5.24 -11.75 -15.85
C SER A 156 -3.84 -12.37 -15.93
N ARG A 157 -3.24 -12.40 -17.12
CA ARG A 157 -1.87 -12.90 -17.35
C ARG A 157 -0.81 -12.03 -16.69
N PHE A 158 -0.99 -10.71 -16.63
CA PHE A 158 -0.09 -9.82 -15.88
C PHE A 158 -0.23 -10.02 -14.37
N ILE A 159 -1.47 -10.22 -13.90
CA ILE A 159 -1.75 -10.46 -12.47
C ILE A 159 -1.10 -11.77 -12.02
N LYS A 160 -1.22 -12.84 -12.82
CA LYS A 160 -0.55 -14.13 -12.56
C LYS A 160 0.98 -14.04 -12.56
N ALA A 161 1.54 -13.15 -13.37
CA ALA A 161 2.98 -12.94 -13.46
C ALA A 161 3.55 -12.07 -12.32
N CYS A 162 2.70 -11.28 -11.66
CA CYS A 162 3.02 -10.76 -10.34
C CYS A 162 2.93 -11.94 -9.37
N THR A 163 3.95 -12.18 -8.54
CA THR A 163 4.01 -13.30 -7.58
C THR A 163 2.95 -13.21 -6.45
N LEU A 164 1.86 -12.48 -6.67
CA LEU A 164 0.71 -12.31 -5.79
C LEU A 164 -0.08 -13.61 -5.58
N VAL A 165 0.06 -14.58 -6.48
CA VAL A 165 -0.69 -15.84 -6.43
C VAL A 165 0.29 -17.03 -6.45
N PRO A 166 0.72 -17.55 -5.28
CA PRO A 166 1.63 -18.71 -5.22
C PRO A 166 1.00 -20.02 -5.73
N SER A 167 -0.30 -20.07 -5.97
CA SER A 167 -1.00 -21.23 -6.53
C SER A 167 -2.40 -20.75 -6.88
N GLY A 168 -2.95 -21.15 -8.02
CA GLY A 168 -4.26 -20.72 -8.54
C GLY A 168 -5.49 -21.11 -7.70
N LYS A 169 -5.36 -21.17 -6.37
CA LYS A 169 -6.47 -21.15 -5.44
C LYS A 169 -6.67 -19.73 -4.98
N ASP A 170 -7.80 -19.15 -5.31
CA ASP A 170 -8.27 -17.90 -4.71
C ASP A 170 -8.21 -18.05 -3.19
N ILE A 171 -7.26 -17.37 -2.57
CA ILE A 171 -7.17 -17.34 -1.11
C ILE A 171 -8.35 -16.49 -0.66
N SER A 172 -9.40 -17.14 -0.15
CA SER A 172 -10.51 -16.42 0.46
C SER A 172 -9.97 -15.44 1.51
N SER A 173 -10.64 -14.31 1.71
CA SER A 173 -10.27 -13.35 2.76
C SER A 173 -10.13 -14.00 4.15
N LYS A 174 -10.84 -15.11 4.40
CA LYS A 174 -10.66 -15.95 5.60
C LYS A 174 -9.33 -16.72 5.60
N GLY A 175 -8.96 -17.32 4.48
CA GLY A 175 -7.69 -18.02 4.31
C GLY A 175 -6.48 -17.10 4.48
N PHE A 176 -6.53 -15.91 3.88
CA PHE A 176 -5.46 -14.92 4.00
C PHE A 176 -5.26 -14.49 5.47
N ARG A 177 -6.36 -14.17 6.16
CA ARG A 177 -6.33 -13.82 7.59
C ARG A 177 -5.80 -14.94 8.48
N LYS A 178 -6.00 -16.20 8.08
CA LYS A 178 -5.49 -17.38 8.81
C LYS A 178 -3.97 -17.54 8.65
N LEU A 179 -3.43 -17.23 7.47
CA LEU A 179 -1.98 -17.25 7.21
C LEU A 179 -1.24 -16.12 7.95
N TYR A 180 -1.90 -14.99 8.18
CA TYR A 180 -1.35 -13.84 8.91
C TYR A 180 -1.60 -13.86 10.43
N ARG A 181 -2.16 -14.95 10.98
CA ARG A 181 -2.13 -15.13 12.43
C ARG A 181 -0.71 -15.51 12.83
N SER A 182 0.08 -14.49 13.17
CA SER A 182 1.21 -14.68 14.08
C SER A 182 0.73 -15.45 15.32
N PRO A 183 1.52 -16.38 15.87
CA PRO A 183 1.26 -16.90 17.21
C PRO A 183 1.41 -15.73 18.19
N THR A 184 0.32 -15.01 18.44
CA THR A 184 0.31 -13.98 19.48
C THR A 184 0.52 -14.70 20.82
N PRO A 185 1.50 -14.26 21.64
CA PRO A 185 1.52 -14.64 23.04
C PRO A 185 0.18 -14.23 23.66
N GLU A 186 -0.29 -15.00 24.62
CA GLU A 186 -1.48 -14.70 25.42
C GLU A 186 -1.43 -13.25 25.90
N SER A 187 -2.18 -12.39 25.22
CA SER A 187 -2.18 -10.95 25.45
C SER A 187 -3.62 -10.47 25.56
N LEU A 188 -3.81 -9.53 26.49
CA LEU A 188 -5.05 -9.00 27.03
C LEU A 188 -6.21 -9.05 26.02
N SER A 189 -7.19 -9.91 26.32
CA SER A 189 -8.53 -10.03 25.71
C SER A 189 -8.76 -9.11 24.51
N SER A 190 -8.49 -9.61 23.30
CA SER A 190 -8.90 -8.99 22.03
C SER A 190 -10.36 -8.54 22.13
N LEU A 191 -10.59 -7.22 22.22
CA LEU A 191 -11.93 -6.65 22.17
C LEU A 191 -12.65 -7.18 20.92
N SER A 192 -13.85 -7.74 21.10
CA SER A 192 -14.65 -8.19 19.96
C SER A 192 -14.97 -7.01 19.04
N SER A 193 -15.18 -7.27 17.75
CA SER A 193 -15.48 -6.22 16.76
C SER A 193 -16.66 -5.34 17.17
N THR A 194 -17.65 -5.89 17.86
CA THR A 194 -18.82 -5.17 18.38
C THR A 194 -18.46 -4.16 19.48
N LYS A 195 -17.43 -4.45 20.29
CA LYS A 195 -16.96 -3.55 21.36
C LYS A 195 -16.04 -2.44 20.85
N LEU A 196 -15.53 -2.54 19.62
CA LEU A 196 -14.72 -1.49 18.98
C LEU A 196 -15.56 -0.45 18.24
N LEU A 197 -16.84 -0.72 17.97
CA LEU A 197 -17.70 0.24 17.27
C LEU A 197 -17.79 1.59 17.99
N PRO A 198 -17.99 1.67 19.33
CA PRO A 198 -17.98 2.94 20.05
C PRO A 198 -16.65 3.70 19.94
N PHE A 199 -15.53 2.97 19.92
CA PHE A 199 -14.19 3.58 19.78
C PHE A 199 -14.03 4.35 18.47
N TRP A 200 -14.60 3.84 17.37
CA TRP A 200 -14.56 4.53 16.08
C TRP A 200 -15.45 5.78 16.04
N CYS A 201 -16.46 5.85 16.88
CA CYS A 201 -17.38 6.98 16.99
C CYS A 201 -16.81 8.14 17.84
N PHE A 202 -15.73 7.93 18.60
CA PHE A 202 -15.13 8.99 19.40
C PHE A 202 -14.56 10.10 18.51
N SER A 203 -14.86 11.36 18.83
CA SER A 203 -14.30 12.53 18.15
C SER A 203 -12.86 12.80 18.61
N ILE A 204 -11.93 11.99 18.14
CA ILE A 204 -10.51 12.03 18.50
C ILE A 204 -9.62 12.20 17.27
N HIS A 205 -8.51 12.91 17.46
CA HIS A 205 -7.51 13.10 16.40
C HIS A 205 -6.92 11.76 15.96
N LEU A 206 -6.61 11.63 14.66
CA LEU A 206 -6.14 10.37 14.06
C LEU A 206 -4.89 9.82 14.75
N GLN A 207 -3.94 10.69 15.10
CA GLN A 207 -2.71 10.28 15.78
C GLN A 207 -3.01 9.64 17.15
N ALA A 208 -3.84 10.30 17.96
CA ALA A 208 -4.25 9.80 19.27
C ALA A 208 -5.04 8.49 19.16
N ARG A 209 -5.90 8.37 18.13
CA ARG A 209 -6.62 7.14 17.80
C ARG A 209 -5.67 5.99 17.43
N THR A 210 -4.66 6.24 16.60
CA THR A 210 -3.68 5.22 16.21
C THR A 210 -2.91 4.70 17.43
N VAL A 211 -2.48 5.59 18.33
CA VAL A 211 -1.80 5.20 19.58
C VAL A 211 -2.69 4.32 20.44
N TRP A 212 -3.93 4.76 20.67
CA TRP A 212 -4.87 3.99 21.49
C TRP A 212 -5.21 2.65 20.85
N TYR A 213 -5.42 2.61 19.54
CA TYR A 213 -5.64 1.37 18.78
C TYR A 213 -4.45 0.41 18.89
N GLN A 214 -3.22 0.90 18.79
CA GLN A 214 -2.01 0.09 18.98
C GLN A 214 -1.93 -0.47 20.40
N ALA A 215 -2.26 0.34 21.41
CA ALA A 215 -2.32 -0.12 22.80
C ALA A 215 -3.38 -1.22 23.01
N LEU A 216 -4.57 -1.08 22.43
CA LEU A 216 -5.66 -2.07 22.48
C LEU A 216 -5.28 -3.42 21.87
N HIS A 217 -4.36 -3.42 20.91
CA HIS A 217 -3.97 -4.60 20.14
C HIS A 217 -2.60 -5.16 20.49
N ASP A 218 -1.98 -4.67 21.56
CA ASP A 218 -0.63 -5.05 21.98
C ASP A 218 0.47 -4.79 20.92
N LYS A 219 0.29 -3.70 20.16
CA LYS A 219 1.16 -3.27 19.05
C LYS A 219 1.85 -1.94 19.30
N LEU A 220 1.81 -1.45 20.54
CA LEU A 220 2.51 -0.21 20.89
C LEU A 220 4.01 -0.49 20.94
N ALA A 221 4.80 0.31 20.23
CA ALA A 221 6.25 0.18 20.24
C ALA A 221 6.80 0.75 21.55
N THR A 222 7.03 -0.13 22.53
CA THR A 222 7.69 0.20 23.81
C THR A 222 9.19 -0.11 23.75
N CYS A 223 9.98 0.27 24.75
CA CYS A 223 11.42 -0.02 24.76
C CYS A 223 11.74 -1.52 24.58
N SER A 224 10.95 -2.44 25.12
CA SER A 224 11.22 -3.88 24.99
C SER A 224 11.11 -4.42 23.54
N PRO A 225 10.01 -4.18 22.80
CA PRO A 225 9.94 -4.42 21.36
C PRO A 225 10.99 -3.66 20.55
N LEU A 226 11.24 -2.38 20.88
CA LEU A 226 12.19 -1.55 20.14
C LEU A 226 13.62 -2.06 20.28
N PHE A 227 14.05 -2.41 21.49
CA PHE A 227 15.36 -3.02 21.76
C PHE A 227 15.60 -4.28 20.90
N LYS A 228 14.55 -5.10 20.71
CA LYS A 228 14.64 -6.31 19.88
C LYS A 228 14.75 -6.01 18.39
N LEU A 229 14.10 -4.94 17.92
CA LEU A 229 14.00 -4.62 16.50
C LEU A 229 15.10 -3.66 16.01
N LEU A 230 15.57 -2.78 16.89
CA LEU A 230 16.49 -1.69 16.62
C LEU A 230 17.51 -1.55 17.77
N PRO A 231 18.34 -2.59 18.03
CA PRO A 231 19.31 -2.58 19.13
C PRO A 231 20.39 -1.50 18.98
N GLU A 232 20.56 -0.93 17.78
CA GLU A 232 21.49 0.18 17.51
C GLU A 232 20.98 1.54 18.03
N PHE A 233 19.67 1.66 18.29
CA PHE A 233 19.02 2.92 18.68
C PHE A 233 18.44 2.90 20.10
N VAL A 234 18.29 1.71 20.69
CA VAL A 234 17.75 1.54 22.03
C VAL A 234 18.71 0.68 22.82
N ASP A 235 19.37 1.26 23.83
CA ASP A 235 20.43 0.61 24.58
C ASP A 235 19.93 -0.46 25.56
N SER A 236 18.66 -0.40 25.97
CA SER A 236 18.09 -1.28 26.98
C SER A 236 16.57 -1.48 26.79
N PRO A 237 16.03 -2.68 27.09
CA PRO A 237 14.59 -2.93 27.11
C PRO A 237 13.88 -2.33 28.35
N GLN A 238 14.62 -1.65 29.22
CA GLN A 238 14.11 -1.05 30.45
C GLN A 238 13.45 0.30 30.21
N CYS A 239 12.54 0.66 31.11
CA CYS A 239 11.90 1.97 31.07
C CYS A 239 12.91 3.09 31.35
N THR A 240 12.97 4.09 30.47
CA THR A 240 13.84 5.25 30.62
C THR A 240 13.30 6.31 31.60
N PHE A 241 12.01 6.23 31.94
CA PHE A 241 11.33 7.23 32.78
C PHE A 241 11.41 6.91 34.26
N CYS A 242 11.50 5.64 34.64
CA CYS A 242 11.57 5.26 36.05
C CYS A 242 12.91 4.61 36.36
N ASN A 243 13.53 5.02 37.46
CA ASN A 243 14.76 4.39 38.01
C ASN A 243 14.51 2.99 38.59
N ILE A 244 13.37 2.39 38.28
CA ILE A 244 12.99 1.04 38.63
C ILE A 244 13.32 0.25 37.37
N TYR A 245 14.37 -0.57 37.40
CA TYR A 245 14.91 -1.39 36.29
C TYR A 245 13.89 -2.44 35.77
N ALA A 246 12.70 -1.99 35.36
CA ALA A 246 11.59 -2.78 34.89
C ALA A 246 11.61 -2.82 33.37
N VAL A 247 11.46 -4.03 32.81
CA VAL A 247 11.27 -4.22 31.37
C VAL A 247 9.97 -3.52 30.94
N GLU A 248 10.07 -2.61 29.97
CA GLU A 248 8.94 -1.78 29.58
C GLU A 248 8.02 -2.53 28.59
N GLY A 249 6.99 -3.18 29.13
CA GLY A 249 5.81 -3.63 28.37
C GLY A 249 4.73 -2.55 28.29
N ILE A 250 3.63 -2.81 27.58
CA ILE A 250 2.56 -1.80 27.35
C ILE A 250 1.98 -1.25 28.65
N ALA A 251 1.67 -2.10 29.63
CA ALA A 251 1.12 -1.65 30.89
C ALA A 251 2.08 -0.68 31.61
N HIS A 252 3.39 -0.98 31.59
CA HIS A 252 4.41 -0.08 32.13
C HIS A 252 4.53 1.20 31.32
N SER A 253 4.54 1.09 29.99
CA SER A 253 4.64 2.24 29.09
C SER A 253 3.46 3.20 29.18
N LEU A 254 2.29 2.75 29.62
CA LEU A 254 1.08 3.55 29.65
C LEU A 254 0.71 4.03 31.05
N TYR A 255 0.79 3.17 32.08
CA TYR A 255 0.25 3.50 33.40
C TYR A 255 0.92 2.86 34.63
N ASN A 256 1.77 1.84 34.52
CA ASN A 256 2.49 1.32 35.70
C ASN A 256 3.79 2.09 36.00
N CYS A 257 4.34 2.83 35.03
CA CYS A 257 5.50 3.68 35.24
C CYS A 257 5.12 4.87 36.16
N PRO A 258 5.79 5.09 37.31
CA PRO A 258 5.36 6.08 38.29
C PRO A 258 5.20 7.52 37.75
N PRO A 259 6.14 8.07 36.95
CA PRO A 259 5.95 9.37 36.30
C PRO A 259 4.72 9.42 35.37
N LYS A 260 4.48 8.37 34.59
CA LYS A 260 3.35 8.30 33.66
C LYS A 260 2.02 8.15 34.43
N LEU A 261 2.04 7.39 35.53
CA LEU A 261 0.90 7.24 36.43
C LEU A 261 0.53 8.56 37.13
N LEU A 262 1.53 9.40 37.45
CA LEU A 262 1.30 10.72 38.02
C LEU A 262 0.50 11.61 37.05
N VAL A 263 0.87 11.61 35.75
CA VAL A 263 0.11 12.33 34.72
C VAL A 263 -1.36 11.91 34.72
N TRP A 264 -1.63 10.60 34.81
CA TRP A 264 -3.00 10.12 34.92
C TRP A 264 -3.69 10.60 36.20
N LYS A 265 -3.04 10.54 37.35
CA LYS A 265 -3.60 10.99 38.63
C LYS A 265 -3.98 12.47 38.62
N GLU A 266 -3.11 13.32 38.08
CA GLU A 266 -3.31 14.78 38.05
C GLU A 266 -4.41 15.19 37.06
N LEU A 267 -4.51 14.50 35.92
CA LEU A 267 -5.48 14.85 34.89
C LEU A 267 -6.82 14.13 35.05
N TRP A 268 -6.88 13.06 35.85
CA TRP A 268 -8.12 12.30 36.07
C TRP A 268 -9.30 13.15 36.54
N PRO A 269 -9.16 14.07 37.51
CA PRO A 269 -10.27 14.90 37.98
C PRO A 269 -10.80 15.88 36.92
N THR A 270 -10.03 16.15 35.87
CA THR A 270 -10.47 17.01 34.75
C THR A 270 -11.35 16.25 33.75
N LEU A 271 -11.29 14.91 33.78
CA LEU A 271 -11.99 14.02 32.85
C LEU A 271 -13.14 13.24 33.50
N PHE A 272 -13.02 12.97 34.80
CA PHE A 272 -13.96 12.13 35.55
C PHE A 272 -14.26 12.75 36.92
N SER A 273 -15.50 12.56 37.37
CA SER A 273 -15.96 12.94 38.71
C SER A 273 -15.54 11.93 39.78
N SER A 274 -15.24 10.69 39.37
CA SER A 274 -14.74 9.63 40.24
C SER A 274 -13.29 9.84 40.68
N GLN A 275 -12.94 9.34 41.87
CA GLN A 275 -11.54 9.35 42.32
C GLN A 275 -10.68 8.43 41.44
N PHE A 276 -9.44 8.84 41.21
CA PHE A 276 -8.49 8.07 40.43
C PHE A 276 -8.27 6.68 41.02
N SER A 277 -8.30 5.66 40.16
CA SER A 277 -7.99 4.28 40.51
C SER A 277 -7.36 3.55 39.31
N ALA A 278 -6.24 2.86 39.53
CA ALA A 278 -5.56 2.12 38.46
C ALA A 278 -6.46 1.06 37.77
N PRO A 279 -7.31 0.31 38.49
CA PRO A 279 -8.37 -0.51 37.89
C PRO A 279 -9.34 0.26 36.98
N LEU A 280 -9.77 1.47 37.37
CA LEU A 280 -10.67 2.29 36.54
C LEU A 280 -9.96 2.76 35.27
N LEU A 281 -8.72 3.22 35.38
CA LEU A 281 -7.90 3.57 34.22
C LEU A 281 -7.75 2.38 33.26
N LYS A 282 -7.48 1.18 33.77
CA LYS A 282 -7.38 -0.03 32.95
C LYS A 282 -8.70 -0.36 32.23
N ARG A 283 -9.84 -0.18 32.90
CA ARG A 283 -11.17 -0.38 32.28
C ARG A 283 -11.43 0.65 31.19
N ALA A 284 -11.14 1.92 31.44
CA ALA A 284 -11.29 2.98 30.46
C ALA A 284 -10.40 2.74 29.22
N LEU A 285 -9.13 2.39 29.44
CA LEU A 285 -8.16 2.17 28.36
C LEU A 285 -8.45 0.92 27.52
N PHE A 286 -8.76 -0.21 28.15
CA PHE A 286 -8.80 -1.52 27.46
C PHE A 286 -10.18 -2.14 27.33
N LYS A 287 -11.17 -1.65 28.09
CA LYS A 287 -12.57 -2.09 27.95
C LYS A 287 -13.47 -1.03 27.34
N LEU A 288 -12.97 0.20 27.16
CA LEU A 288 -13.72 1.34 26.64
C LEU A 288 -14.97 1.65 27.49
N GLU A 289 -14.89 1.34 28.79
CA GLU A 289 -15.96 1.57 29.76
C GLU A 289 -15.73 2.92 30.43
N SER A 290 -16.73 3.80 30.43
CA SER A 290 -16.67 5.07 31.17
C SER A 290 -16.58 4.79 32.68
N ALA A 291 -15.77 5.60 33.39
CA ALA A 291 -15.71 5.55 34.84
C ALA A 291 -16.96 6.15 35.50
N ASP A 292 -17.68 7.03 34.79
CA ASP A 292 -18.90 7.68 35.24
C ASP A 292 -20.09 7.25 34.36
N SER A 293 -21.20 6.83 34.99
CA SER A 293 -22.39 6.31 34.32
C SER A 293 -23.35 7.38 33.79
N SER A 294 -22.98 8.66 33.79
CA SER A 294 -23.83 9.75 33.27
C SER A 294 -23.60 9.94 31.77
N VAL A 295 -24.55 9.45 31.00
CA VAL A 295 -24.58 9.34 29.53
C VAL A 295 -24.48 10.69 28.78
N GLU A 296 -24.55 11.84 29.47
CA GLU A 296 -24.73 13.12 28.78
C GLU A 296 -23.45 13.82 28.29
N ASN A 297 -22.24 13.31 28.57
CA ASN A 297 -20.98 13.93 28.08
C ASN A 297 -19.85 12.92 27.76
N GLU A 298 -20.14 11.77 27.13
CA GLU A 298 -19.12 10.77 26.76
C GLU A 298 -18.05 11.26 25.76
N ILE A 299 -18.26 12.41 25.10
CA ILE A 299 -17.35 12.96 24.10
C ILE A 299 -16.05 13.50 24.74
N LEU A 300 -16.14 14.08 25.94
CA LEU A 300 -15.01 14.75 26.61
C LEU A 300 -14.00 13.75 27.22
N PRO A 301 -14.41 12.67 27.92
CA PRO A 301 -13.48 11.75 28.56
C PRO A 301 -12.64 10.92 27.57
N ALA A 302 -13.24 10.48 26.45
CA ALA A 302 -12.53 9.70 25.43
C ALA A 302 -11.46 10.55 24.72
N ALA A 303 -11.79 11.80 24.38
CA ALA A 303 -10.82 12.74 23.80
C ALA A 303 -9.70 13.09 24.79
N GLY A 304 -10.03 13.27 26.06
CA GLY A 304 -9.04 13.45 27.12
C GLY A 304 -8.09 12.27 27.26
N ILE A 305 -8.62 11.05 27.38
CA ILE A 305 -7.81 9.81 27.44
C ILE A 305 -6.89 9.71 26.22
N ALA A 306 -7.43 9.88 25.01
CA ALA A 306 -6.66 9.77 23.79
C ALA A 306 -5.53 10.82 23.73
N SER A 307 -5.79 12.03 24.20
CA SER A 307 -4.81 13.11 24.25
C SER A 307 -3.71 12.85 25.27
N ILE A 308 -4.06 12.32 26.46
CA ILE A 308 -3.07 11.93 27.47
C ILE A 308 -2.18 10.79 26.95
N LEU A 309 -2.77 9.77 26.33
CA LEU A 309 -2.03 8.67 25.70
C LEU A 309 -1.03 9.18 24.66
N LEU A 310 -1.48 10.08 23.77
CA LEU A 310 -0.62 10.66 22.74
C LEU A 310 0.52 11.46 23.38
N SER A 311 0.24 12.30 24.38
CA SER A 311 1.25 13.10 25.08
C SER A 311 2.30 12.23 25.78
N ILE A 312 1.86 11.18 26.49
CA ILE A 312 2.76 10.21 27.13
C ILE A 312 3.68 9.56 26.09
N LEU A 313 3.12 9.17 24.94
CA LEU A 313 3.89 8.50 23.90
C LEU A 313 4.85 9.45 23.17
N CYS A 314 4.43 10.68 22.88
CA CYS A 314 5.29 11.70 22.30
C CYS A 314 6.46 12.03 23.23
N ALA A 315 6.20 12.21 24.53
CA ALA A 315 7.25 12.40 25.51
C ALA A 315 8.21 11.20 25.58
N HIS A 316 7.66 9.98 25.52
CA HIS A 316 8.45 8.76 25.49
C HIS A 316 9.39 8.68 24.29
N PHE A 317 8.88 8.88 23.08
CA PHE A 317 9.69 8.80 21.87
C PHE A 317 10.66 9.97 21.71
N ASN A 318 10.30 11.17 22.15
CA ASN A 318 11.25 12.28 22.18
C ASN A 318 12.47 11.95 23.04
N LEU A 319 12.27 11.27 24.17
CA LEU A 319 13.37 10.88 25.02
C LEU A 319 14.16 9.70 24.43
N VAL A 320 13.50 8.72 23.80
CA VAL A 320 14.20 7.57 23.21
C VAL A 320 15.02 7.95 21.96
N PHE A 321 14.54 8.87 21.12
CA PHE A 321 15.13 9.14 19.80
C PHE A 321 15.78 10.52 19.62
N ASN A 322 15.59 11.49 20.52
CA ASN A 322 16.24 12.81 20.43
C ASN A 322 17.41 12.99 21.42
N TYR A 323 18.27 11.96 21.52
CA TYR A 323 19.61 12.11 22.11
C TYR A 323 20.62 12.54 21.04
#